data_AF-A0A537B5V6-F1
#
_entry.id   AF-A0A537B5V6-F1
#
_cell.length_a   1.000
_cell.length_b   1.000
_cell.length_c   1.000
_cell.angle_alpha   90.00
_cell.angle_beta   90.00
_cell.angle_gamma   90.00
#
_symmetry.space_group_name_H-M   'P 1'
#
loop_
_entity.id
_entity.type
_entity.pdbx_description
1 polymer ?
#
loop_
_entity_poly.entity_id
_entity_poly.type
_entity_poly.pdbx_seq_one_letter_code
_entity_poly.pdbx_strand_id
1 'polypeptide(L)' 'PIATEREGASVFFKDPDGKLFHTYSAYARGIDLVNTAYNYLDWVPKGRDENGSPLGWVRHHDKYKE' A
#
# COMPACT_ATOMS: atom_id res chain seq x y z
N PRO A 1 17.45 4.63 -1.91
CA PRO A 1 17.26 3.27 -1.35
C PRO A 1 15.77 2.95 -1.26
N ILE A 2 15.35 1.82 -1.82
CA ILE A 2 13.99 1.32 -1.65
C ILE A 2 13.82 0.92 -0.17
N ALA A 3 12.84 1.49 0.53
CA ALA A 3 12.58 1.19 1.94
C ALA A 3 12.49 -0.32 2.19
N THR A 4 13.08 -0.80 3.29
CA THR A 4 13.05 -2.21 3.72
C THR A 4 11.71 -2.60 4.31
N GLU A 5 10.94 -1.64 4.80
CA GLU A 5 9.54 -1.79 5.18
C GLU A 5 8.66 -1.14 4.11
N ARG A 6 7.63 -1.87 3.68
CA ARG A 6 6.69 -1.44 2.63
C ARG A 6 5.26 -1.79 3.02
N GLU A 7 4.36 -0.97 2.51
CA GLU A 7 2.94 -1.27 2.47
C GLU A 7 2.69 -2.63 1.79
N GLY A 8 1.78 -3.41 2.37
CA GLY A 8 1.46 -4.72 1.87
C GLY A 8 0.17 -5.27 2.46
N ALA A 9 -0.37 -6.26 1.77
CA ALA A 9 -1.55 -7.02 2.18
C ALA A 9 -1.20 -8.49 2.18
N SER A 10 -1.58 -9.18 3.25
CA SER A 10 -1.34 -10.61 3.43
C SER A 10 -2.63 -11.31 3.84
N VAL A 11 -2.86 -12.49 3.27
CA VAL A 11 -3.98 -13.35 3.65
C VAL A 11 -3.44 -14.58 4.34
N PHE A 12 -4.04 -14.89 5.49
CA PHE A 12 -3.72 -16.07 6.26
C PHE A 12 -4.93 -16.98 6.31
N PHE A 13 -4.69 -18.27 6.14
CA PHE A 13 -5.69 -19.31 6.31
C PHE A 13 -5.32 -20.16 7.52
N LYS A 14 -6.29 -20.45 8.39
CA LYS A 14 -6.15 -21.37 9.51
C LYS A 14 -6.99 -22.61 9.24
N ASP A 15 -6.37 -23.78 9.24
CA ASP A 15 -7.10 -25.04 9.08
C ASP A 15 -7.76 -25.50 10.39
N PRO A 16 -8.61 -26.55 10.35
CA PRO A 16 -9.27 -27.08 11.55
C PRO A 16 -8.31 -27.63 12.61
N ASP A 17 -7.13 -28.12 12.20
CA ASP A 17 -6.08 -28.60 13.11
C ASP A 17 -5.25 -27.46 13.73
N GLY A 18 -5.55 -26.22 13.34
CA GLY A 18 -4.98 -25.00 13.89
C GLY A 18 -3.70 -24.53 13.20
N LYS A 19 -3.28 -25.18 12.11
CA LYS A 19 -2.11 -24.76 11.32
C LYS A 19 -2.41 -23.50 10.52
N LEU A 20 -1.47 -22.56 10.54
CA LEU A 20 -1.56 -21.30 9.81
C LEU A 20 -0.76 -21.37 8.50
N PHE A 21 -1.36 -20.84 7.45
CA PHE A 21 -0.78 -20.73 6.12
C PHE A 21 -0.78 -19.28 5.66
N HIS A 22 0.31 -18.82 5.07
CA HIS A 22 0.38 -17.54 4.38
C HIS A 22 0.09 -17.78 2.90
N THR A 23 -1.17 -17.58 2.52
CA THR A 23 -1.68 -18.03 1.20
C THR A 23 -1.57 -16.96 0.12
N TYR A 24 -1.40 -15.70 0.52
CA TYR A 24 -1.22 -14.58 -0.39
C TYR A 24 -0.40 -13.47 0.26
N SER A 25 0.45 -12.83 -0.53
CA SER A 25 1.14 -11.60 -0.15
C SER A 25 1.36 -10.72 -1.37
N ALA A 26 1.06 -9.44 -1.23
CA ALA A 26 1.39 -8.43 -2.22
C ALA A 26 1.90 -7.16 -1.52
N TYR A 27 2.75 -6.42 -2.22
CA TYR A 27 3.40 -5.20 -1.75
C TYR A 27 3.39 -4.15 -2.87
N ALA A 28 3.61 -2.89 -2.50
CA ALA A 28 3.66 -1.78 -3.46
C ALA A 28 2.44 -1.76 -4.38
N ARG A 29 2.63 -1.62 -5.70
CA ARG A 29 1.52 -1.56 -6.65
C ARG A 29 0.68 -2.84 -6.73
N GLY A 30 1.14 -3.94 -6.15
CA GLY A 30 0.34 -5.17 -6.03
C GLY A 30 -0.88 -5.00 -5.12
N ILE A 31 -0.91 -3.98 -4.26
CA ILE A 31 -2.04 -3.69 -3.37
C ILE A 31 -2.92 -2.51 -3.84
N ASP A 32 -2.69 -1.96 -5.05
CA ASP A 32 -3.43 -0.79 -5.55
C ASP A 32 -4.95 -1.00 -5.54
N LEU A 33 -5.42 -2.22 -5.87
CA LEU A 33 -6.85 -2.54 -5.87
C LEU A 33 -7.49 -2.38 -4.49
N VAL A 34 -6.77 -2.76 -3.43
CA VAL A 34 -7.26 -2.67 -2.04
C VAL A 34 -6.87 -1.35 -1.38
N ASN A 35 -5.92 -0.60 -1.96
CA ASN A 35 -5.58 0.77 -1.59
C ASN A 35 -6.54 1.76 -2.27
N THR A 36 -7.77 1.81 -1.75
CA THR A 36 -8.88 2.54 -2.35
C THR A 36 -8.58 4.04 -2.55
N ALA A 37 -7.74 4.64 -1.70
CA ALA A 37 -7.37 6.04 -1.82
C ALA A 37 -6.72 6.37 -3.18
N TYR A 38 -5.88 5.48 -3.72
CA TYR A 38 -5.21 5.74 -5.01
C TYR A 38 -6.17 5.66 -6.19
N ASN A 39 -7.16 4.76 -6.10
CA ASN A 39 -8.18 4.63 -7.15
C ASN A 39 -9.04 5.92 -7.26
N TYR A 40 -9.30 6.60 -6.14
CA TYR A 40 -9.99 7.90 -6.17
C TYR A 40 -9.14 9.01 -6.80
N LEU A 41 -7.83 9.00 -6.57
CA LEU A 41 -6.92 10.00 -7.14
C LEU A 41 -6.80 9.87 -8.66
N ASP A 42 -6.99 8.67 -9.22
CA ASP A 42 -6.97 8.45 -10.67
C ASP A 42 -8.14 9.15 -11.40
N TRP A 43 -9.18 9.60 -10.67
CA TRP A 43 -10.32 10.32 -11.25
C TRP A 43 -10.09 11.82 -11.39
N VAL A 44 -9.14 12.40 -10.65
CA VAL A 44 -8.86 13.84 -10.71
C VAL A 44 -7.78 14.14 -11.75
N PRO A 45 -7.80 15.32 -12.42
CA PRO A 45 -6.83 15.63 -13.49
C PRO A 45 -5.35 15.55 -13.07
N LYS A 46 -5.06 15.74 -11.78
CA LYS A 46 -3.70 15.64 -11.23
C LYS A 46 -3.23 14.19 -11.03
N GLY A 47 -4.15 13.22 -11.15
CA GLY A 47 -3.90 11.83 -10.84
C GLY A 47 -3.33 11.67 -9.43
N ARG A 48 -2.36 10.76 -9.32
CA ARG A 48 -1.61 10.50 -8.08
C ARG A 48 -0.46 11.48 -7.81
N ASP A 49 -0.15 12.43 -8.70
CA ASP A 49 0.88 13.48 -8.47
C ASP A 49 2.25 12.98 -7.94
N GLU A 50 2.73 11.82 -8.40
CA GLU A 50 3.92 11.14 -7.80
C GLU A 50 5.28 11.76 -8.17
N ASN A 51 5.33 12.74 -9.07
CA ASN A 51 6.54 13.49 -9.47
C ASN A 51 7.83 12.64 -9.62
N GLY A 52 7.71 11.43 -10.18
CA GLY A 52 8.82 10.51 -10.42
C GLY A 52 9.25 9.62 -9.24
N SER A 53 8.65 9.80 -8.06
CA SER A 53 8.85 8.92 -6.90
C SER A 53 7.51 8.35 -6.46
N PRO A 54 7.30 7.01 -6.53
CA PRO A 54 6.12 6.40 -5.95
C PRO A 54 5.90 6.91 -4.53
N LEU A 55 4.69 7.35 -4.23
CA LEU A 55 4.32 7.92 -2.92
C LEU A 55 5.07 9.20 -2.52
N GLY A 56 5.67 9.93 -3.45
CA GLY A 56 6.51 11.11 -3.16
C GLY A 56 5.78 12.24 -2.43
N TRP A 57 4.45 12.29 -2.53
CA TRP A 57 3.57 13.23 -1.82
C TRP A 57 3.09 12.70 -0.47
N VAL A 58 3.21 11.39 -0.20
CA VAL A 58 2.80 10.79 1.07
C VAL A 58 3.79 11.21 2.14
N ARG A 59 3.29 11.90 3.16
CA ARG A 59 4.06 12.33 4.31
C ARG A 59 3.36 11.85 5.57
N HIS A 60 4.12 11.27 6.49
CA HIS A 60 3.59 10.88 7.79
C HIS A 60 3.04 12.12 8.49
N HIS A 61 1.95 11.94 9.25
CA HIS A 61 1.23 13.04 9.88
C HIS A 61 2.13 13.90 10.79
N ASP A 62 3.03 13.25 11.52
CA ASP A 62 4.03 13.85 12.42
C ASP A 62 5.09 14.70 11.72
N LYS A 63 5.26 14.54 10.40
CA LYS A 63 6.25 15.28 9.62
C LYS A 63 5.71 16.61 9.11
N TYR A 64 4.41 16.88 9.11
CA TYR A 64 3.87 18.16 8.67
C TYR A 64 4.23 19.25 9.70
N LYS A 65 4.62 20.44 9.20
CA LYS A 65 4.72 21.65 10.04
C LYS A 65 3.29 22.20 10.16
N GLU A 66 2.91 22.70 11.34
CA GLU A 66 1.66 23.46 11.52
C GLU A 66 1.55 24.63 10.54
#